data_AF-A0A6M3IIP4-F1
#
_entry.id   AF-A0A6M3IIP4-F1
#
_cell.length_a   1.000
_cell.length_b   1.000
_cell.length_c   1.000
_cell.angle_alpha   90.00
_cell.angle_beta   90.00
_cell.angle_gamma   90.00
#
_symmetry.space_group_name_H-M   'P 1'
#
loop_
_entity.id
_entity.type
_entity.pdbx_description
1 polymer ?
#
loop_
_entity_poly.entity_id
_entity_poly.type
_entity_poly.pdbx_seq_one_letter_code
_entity_poly.pdbx_strand_id
1 'polypeptide(L)'
;MEEITGENETVIVEETPTEPDALQEKVDELTKANNELIRERDKATESMKGHQRLAEERKLKLQKAEISQSKIDTLEKQMKVLIRMNADLVDRGDDEIETPKRRRSEEYLRELKTEVEKPMSQDPPEVQKALQLAEESGLDFDGSPELAHAYRLFAQGKYGEGLIATQVAVGDKTKTVEQKEESKEKVYTEEEEEEIARRVWERKGGNKTSMSKATGGSMTREQAFAKAAAGELSFDEQRKLGLI
;
A
#
# COMPACT_ATOMS: atom_id res chain seq x y z
N MET A 1 4.09 86.06 53.23
CA MET A 1 3.67 84.71 53.64
C MET A 1 2.70 84.25 52.57
N GLU A 2 3.16 83.71 51.43
CA GLU A 2 3.73 82.35 51.26
C GLU A 2 2.79 81.31 51.89
N GLU A 3 2.30 80.27 51.24
CA GLU A 3 2.64 79.63 49.97
C GLU A 3 1.45 78.72 49.62
N ILE A 4 1.02 78.67 48.36
CA ILE A 4 0.01 77.71 47.91
C ILE A 4 0.78 76.41 47.61
N THR A 5 0.82 75.45 48.54
CA THR A 5 1.40 74.15 48.26
C THR A 5 0.41 73.31 47.48
N GLY A 6 0.60 73.34 46.15
CA GLY A 6 -0.01 72.41 45.22
C GLY A 6 0.53 70.99 45.46
N GLU A 7 -0.35 70.11 45.91
CA GLU A 7 -0.16 68.67 45.78
C GLU A 7 -0.50 68.30 44.33
N ASN A 8 0.51 68.34 43.46
CA ASN A 8 0.44 67.72 42.14
C ASN A 8 0.50 66.20 42.35
N GLU A 9 -0.66 65.56 42.46
CA GLU A 9 -0.82 64.13 42.20
C GLU A 9 -0.31 63.86 40.78
N THR A 10 0.83 63.19 40.68
CA THR A 10 1.29 62.59 39.43
C THR A 10 0.34 61.44 39.11
N VAL A 11 -0.70 61.73 38.32
CA VAL A 11 -1.49 60.70 37.64
C VAL A 11 -0.54 60.00 36.68
N ILE A 12 -0.03 58.84 37.09
CA ILE A 12 0.58 57.87 36.19
C ILE A 12 -0.56 57.40 35.30
N VAL A 13 -0.65 57.98 34.11
CA VAL A 13 -1.50 57.47 33.05
C VAL A 13 -0.87 56.15 32.60
N GLU A 14 -1.33 55.04 33.18
CA GLU A 14 -1.16 53.74 32.55
C GLU A 14 -1.88 53.79 31.21
N GLU A 15 -1.12 54.01 30.14
CA GLU A 15 -1.60 53.91 28.77
C GLU A 15 -2.07 52.47 28.54
N THR A 16 -3.38 52.26 28.60
CA THR A 16 -4.00 51.01 28.12
C THR A 16 -3.71 50.90 26.63
N PRO A 17 -3.20 49.75 26.13
CA PRO A 17 -2.89 49.60 24.72
C PRO A 17 -4.17 49.80 23.91
N THR A 18 -4.14 50.79 23.03
CA THR A 18 -5.24 51.09 22.10
C THR A 18 -5.47 49.87 21.19
N GLU A 19 -6.73 49.48 20.95
CA GLU A 19 -7.11 48.39 20.03
C GLU A 19 -6.30 48.32 18.71
N PRO A 20 -5.93 49.44 18.04
CA PRO A 20 -5.06 49.40 16.86
C PRO A 20 -3.67 48.79 17.12
N ASP A 21 -3.07 48.98 18.29
CA ASP A 21 -1.72 48.48 18.60
C ASP A 21 -1.74 46.96 18.83
N ALA A 22 -2.77 46.46 19.51
CA ALA A 22 -2.98 45.03 19.72
C ALA A 22 -3.32 44.28 18.41
N LEU A 23 -3.99 44.95 17.46
CA LEU A 23 -4.23 44.41 16.12
C LEU A 23 -2.95 44.41 15.28
N GLN A 24 -2.13 45.46 15.38
CA GLN A 24 -0.84 45.53 14.68
C GLN A 24 0.11 44.44 15.16
N GLU A 25 0.18 44.17 16.46
CA GLU A 25 0.99 43.09 17.02
C GLU A 25 0.55 41.71 16.51
N LYS A 26 -0.77 41.46 16.44
CA LYS A 26 -1.31 40.22 15.83
C LYS A 26 -0.98 40.09 14.35
N VAL A 27 -1.01 41.18 13.59
CA VAL A 27 -0.63 41.17 12.17
C VAL A 27 0.86 40.83 12.02
N ASP A 28 1.71 41.38 12.88
CA ASP A 28 3.15 41.10 12.86
C ASP A 28 3.45 39.65 13.26
N GLU A 29 2.73 39.09 14.24
CA GLU A 29 2.80 37.69 14.63
C GLU A 29 2.36 36.75 13.50
N LEU A 30 1.21 37.03 12.87
CA LEU A 30 0.70 36.25 11.75
C LEU A 30 1.65 36.33 10.54
N THR A 31 2.26 37.50 10.32
CA THR A 31 3.23 37.68 9.23
C THR A 31 4.50 36.89 9.49
N LYS A 32 4.99 36.85 10.74
CA LYS A 32 6.12 36.00 11.15
C LYS A 32 5.80 34.52 10.95
N ALA A 33 4.65 34.06 11.45
CA ALA A 33 4.22 32.67 11.31
C ALA A 33 4.06 32.27 9.83
N ASN A 34 3.50 33.14 9.00
CA ASN A 34 3.36 32.91 7.56
C ASN A 34 4.74 32.77 6.88
N ASN A 35 5.67 33.68 7.18
CA ASN A 35 7.04 33.60 6.68
C ASN A 35 7.77 32.32 7.13
N GLU A 36 7.49 31.83 8.33
CA GLU A 36 8.04 30.58 8.84
C GLU A 36 7.50 29.36 8.08
N LEU A 37 6.17 29.30 7.87
CA LEU A 37 5.53 28.26 7.08
C LEU A 37 6.01 28.26 5.61
N ILE A 38 6.22 29.44 5.02
CA ILE A 38 6.79 29.59 3.68
C ILE A 38 8.16 28.92 3.60
N ARG A 39 9.03 29.15 4.60
CA ARG A 39 10.38 28.55 4.67
C ARG A 39 10.33 27.05 4.90
N GLU A 40 9.43 26.55 5.74
CA GLU A 40 9.25 25.11 5.97
C GLU A 40 8.80 24.40 4.69
N ARG A 41 7.84 24.99 3.97
CA ARG A 41 7.37 24.47 2.69
C ARG A 41 8.47 24.48 1.63
N ASP A 42 9.30 25.51 1.57
CA ASP A 42 10.46 25.54 0.66
C ASP A 42 11.48 24.43 1.00
N LYS A 43 11.82 24.26 2.28
CA LYS A 43 12.70 23.17 2.75
C LYS A 43 12.13 21.79 2.41
N ALA A 44 10.84 21.57 2.63
CA ALA A 44 10.17 20.32 2.30
C ALA A 44 10.21 20.05 0.78
N THR A 45 10.04 21.09 -0.03
CA THR A 45 10.10 20.99 -1.50
C THR A 45 11.51 20.63 -1.98
N GLU A 46 12.55 21.21 -1.39
CA GLU A 46 13.94 20.86 -1.68
C GLU A 46 14.28 19.42 -1.26
N SER A 47 13.85 19.01 -0.07
CA SER A 47 14.00 17.63 0.41
C SER A 47 13.32 16.64 -0.55
N MET A 48 12.10 16.92 -0.98
CA MET A 48 11.37 16.09 -1.94
C MET A 48 12.11 15.97 -3.28
N LYS A 49 12.64 17.09 -3.81
CA LYS A 49 13.48 17.06 -5.03
C LYS A 49 14.75 16.22 -4.83
N GLY A 50 15.37 16.28 -3.65
CA GLY A 50 16.51 15.45 -3.28
C GLY A 50 16.16 13.95 -3.28
N HIS A 51 15.04 13.58 -2.63
CA HIS A 51 14.55 12.21 -2.62
C HIS A 51 14.20 11.70 -4.01
N GLN A 52 13.58 12.54 -4.85
CA GLN A 52 13.28 12.19 -6.24
C GLN A 52 14.54 11.89 -7.04
N ARG A 53 15.57 12.74 -6.94
CA ARG A 53 16.87 12.50 -7.61
C ARG A 53 17.51 11.18 -7.18
N LEU A 54 17.50 10.88 -5.88
CA LEU A 54 18.03 9.63 -5.34
C LEU A 54 17.24 8.41 -5.83
N ALA A 55 15.91 8.53 -5.94
CA ALA A 55 15.06 7.47 -6.48
C ALA A 55 15.35 7.21 -7.97
N GLU A 56 15.50 8.26 -8.77
CA GLU A 56 15.87 8.16 -10.19
C GLU A 56 17.26 7.52 -10.37
N GLU A 57 18.24 7.90 -9.54
CA GLU A 57 19.58 7.31 -9.57
C GLU A 57 19.55 5.82 -9.22
N ARG A 58 18.77 5.43 -8.20
CA ARG A 58 18.58 4.02 -7.83
C ARG A 58 17.92 3.23 -8.95
N LYS A 59 16.89 3.79 -9.60
CA LYS A 59 16.23 3.15 -10.74
C LYS A 59 17.20 2.91 -11.90
N LEU A 60 18.04 3.90 -12.21
CA LEU A 60 19.06 3.76 -13.25
C LEU A 60 20.10 2.68 -12.92
N LYS A 61 20.53 2.59 -11.65
CA LYS A 61 21.46 1.55 -11.19
C LYS A 61 20.86 0.15 -11.32
N LEU A 62 19.58 -0.03 -10.94
CA LEU A 62 18.87 -1.29 -11.10
C LEU A 62 18.77 -1.70 -12.57
N GLN A 63 18.40 -0.78 -13.46
CA GLN A 63 18.33 -1.07 -14.89
C GLN A 63 19.69 -1.49 -15.47
N LYS A 64 20.78 -0.84 -15.04
CA LYS A 64 22.14 -1.25 -15.44
C LYS A 64 22.49 -2.65 -14.92
N ALA A 65 22.08 -2.98 -13.69
CA ALA A 65 22.29 -4.30 -13.11
C ALA A 65 21.53 -5.38 -13.89
N GLU A 66 20.26 -5.13 -14.26
CA GLU A 66 19.46 -6.04 -15.10
C GLU A 66 20.09 -6.28 -16.48
N ILE A 67 20.59 -5.22 -17.13
CA ILE A 67 21.30 -5.34 -18.41
C ILE A 67 22.57 -6.19 -18.24
N SER A 68 23.35 -5.97 -17.18
CA SER A 68 24.53 -6.77 -16.90
C SER A 68 24.18 -8.25 -16.65
N GLN A 69 23.10 -8.50 -15.90
CA GLN A 69 22.65 -9.86 -15.61
C GLN A 69 22.24 -10.60 -16.89
N SER A 70 21.45 -9.98 -17.77
CA SER A 70 21.07 -10.60 -19.05
C SER A 70 22.28 -10.92 -19.95
N LYS A 71 23.34 -10.10 -19.89
CA LYS A 71 24.61 -10.39 -20.57
C LYS A 71 25.31 -11.59 -19.97
N ILE A 72 25.34 -11.70 -18.64
CA ILE A 72 25.91 -12.87 -17.94
C ILE A 72 25.15 -14.13 -18.36
N ASP A 73 23.82 -14.12 -18.32
CA ASP A 73 23.00 -15.28 -18.72
C ASP A 73 23.27 -15.70 -20.18
N THR A 74 23.50 -14.72 -21.05
CA THR A 74 23.86 -14.99 -22.46
C THR A 74 25.24 -15.62 -22.58
N LEU A 75 26.23 -15.10 -21.84
CA LEU A 75 27.58 -15.67 -21.79
C LEU A 75 27.58 -17.08 -21.19
N GLU A 76 26.78 -17.33 -20.15
CA GLU A 76 26.63 -18.67 -19.57
C GLU A 76 26.05 -19.68 -20.57
N LYS A 77 25.05 -19.28 -21.36
CA LYS A 77 24.50 -20.11 -22.45
C LYS A 77 25.58 -20.41 -23.49
N GLN A 78 26.33 -19.40 -23.92
CA GLN A 78 27.43 -19.59 -24.88
C GLN A 78 28.52 -20.51 -24.31
N MET A 79 28.87 -20.35 -23.03
CA MET A 79 29.87 -21.18 -22.36
C MET A 79 29.42 -22.64 -22.26
N LYS A 80 28.14 -22.91 -21.95
CA LYS A 80 27.58 -24.27 -21.96
C LYS A 80 27.70 -24.93 -23.32
N VAL A 81 27.45 -24.19 -24.40
CA VAL A 81 27.62 -24.69 -25.77
C VAL A 81 29.08 -25.05 -26.04
N LEU A 82 30.02 -24.19 -25.68
CA LEU A 82 31.46 -24.45 -25.85
C LEU A 82 31.95 -25.64 -25.02
N ILE A 83 31.46 -25.79 -23.78
CA ILE A 83 31.78 -26.95 -22.94
C ILE A 83 31.29 -28.25 -23.59
N ARG A 84 30.06 -28.27 -24.13
CA ARG A 84 29.56 -29.43 -24.90
C ARG A 84 30.39 -29.69 -26.15
N MET A 85 30.76 -28.64 -26.90
CA MET A 85 31.62 -28.80 -28.07
C MET A 85 32.99 -29.39 -27.73
N ASN A 86 33.60 -28.97 -26.62
CA ASN A 86 34.88 -29.52 -26.17
C ASN A 86 34.72 -30.95 -25.64
N ALA A 87 33.64 -31.27 -24.94
CA ALA A 87 33.34 -32.64 -24.52
C ALA A 87 33.16 -33.57 -25.73
N ASP A 88 32.39 -33.14 -26.74
CA ASP A 88 32.20 -33.90 -27.99
C ASP A 88 33.51 -34.13 -28.77
N LEU A 89 34.49 -33.21 -28.65
CA LEU A 89 35.81 -33.33 -29.28
C LEU A 89 36.77 -34.21 -28.47
N VAL A 90 36.59 -34.29 -27.16
CA VAL A 90 37.41 -35.15 -26.28
C VAL A 90 36.89 -36.59 -26.28
N ASP A 91 35.57 -36.80 -26.36
CA ASP A 91 34.94 -38.12 -26.41
C ASP A 91 35.12 -38.80 -27.79
N ARG A 92 35.35 -38.02 -28.84
CA ARG A 92 35.82 -38.53 -30.15
C ARG A 92 37.34 -38.55 -30.13
N GLY A 93 37.93 -39.67 -29.73
CA GLY A 93 39.37 -39.89 -29.94
C GLY A 93 39.76 -39.62 -31.41
N ASP A 94 41.04 -39.33 -31.65
CA ASP A 94 41.63 -38.83 -32.91
C ASP A 94 41.24 -39.60 -34.20
N ASP A 95 40.62 -40.77 -34.07
CA ASP A 95 40.31 -41.70 -35.16
C ASP A 95 38.86 -41.60 -35.71
N GLU A 96 37.95 -40.81 -35.10
CA GLU A 96 36.53 -40.70 -35.52
C GLU A 96 36.07 -39.26 -35.83
N ILE A 97 36.82 -38.50 -36.63
CA ILE A 97 36.30 -37.27 -37.25
C ILE A 97 35.41 -37.63 -38.47
N GLU A 98 34.38 -38.46 -38.26
CA GLU A 98 33.31 -38.58 -39.24
C GLU A 98 32.40 -37.34 -39.15
N THR A 99 32.07 -36.77 -40.30
CA THR A 99 31.20 -35.60 -40.39
C THR A 99 29.87 -35.88 -39.68
N PRO A 100 29.32 -34.95 -38.87
CA PRO A 100 28.11 -35.22 -38.10
C PRO A 100 26.95 -35.60 -39.03
N LYS A 101 26.32 -36.76 -38.80
CA LYS A 101 25.15 -37.27 -39.56
C LYS A 101 23.92 -36.32 -39.52
N ARG A 102 23.93 -35.32 -38.63
CA ARG A 102 22.91 -34.26 -38.53
C ARG A 102 23.59 -32.90 -38.46
N ARG A 103 23.03 -31.90 -39.15
CA ARG A 103 23.53 -30.52 -39.08
C ARG A 103 23.11 -29.92 -37.73
N ARG A 104 24.04 -29.30 -37.01
CA ARG A 104 23.83 -28.69 -35.67
C ARG A 104 22.67 -27.70 -35.61
N SER A 105 22.33 -27.05 -36.73
CA SER A 105 21.15 -26.18 -36.84
C SER A 105 19.83 -26.93 -36.60
N GLU A 106 19.77 -28.21 -36.96
CA GLU A 106 18.58 -29.05 -36.79
C GLU A 106 18.43 -29.54 -35.35
N GLU A 107 19.54 -29.82 -34.65
CA GLU A 107 19.51 -30.14 -33.22
C GLU A 107 19.16 -28.92 -32.37
N TYR A 108 19.73 -27.75 -32.67
CA TYR A 108 19.38 -26.51 -31.99
C TYR A 108 17.91 -26.14 -32.20
N LEU A 109 17.37 -26.30 -33.42
CA LEU A 109 15.95 -26.10 -33.68
C LEU A 109 15.06 -27.14 -32.97
N ARG A 110 15.57 -28.35 -32.74
CA ARG A 110 14.85 -29.39 -32.00
C ARG A 110 14.88 -29.13 -30.50
N GLU A 111 16.02 -28.76 -29.93
CA GLU A 111 16.16 -28.33 -28.54
C GLU A 111 15.28 -27.11 -28.27
N LEU A 112 15.33 -26.06 -29.11
CA LEU A 112 14.44 -24.90 -29.01
C LEU A 112 12.96 -25.30 -29.06
N LYS A 113 12.57 -26.21 -29.96
CA LYS A 113 11.19 -26.73 -30.01
C LYS A 113 10.81 -27.48 -28.74
N THR A 114 11.70 -28.32 -28.20
CA THR A 114 11.46 -29.02 -26.93
C THR A 114 11.52 -28.11 -25.70
N GLU A 115 12.21 -26.98 -25.78
CA GLU A 115 12.30 -25.99 -24.69
C GLU A 115 11.07 -25.07 -24.69
N VAL A 116 10.47 -24.85 -25.86
CA VAL A 116 9.12 -24.25 -26.02
C VAL A 116 8.01 -25.26 -25.68
N GLU A 117 8.22 -26.56 -25.91
CA GLU A 117 7.26 -27.64 -25.59
C GLU A 117 7.43 -28.22 -24.17
N LYS A 118 8.43 -27.79 -23.38
CA LYS A 118 8.42 -28.06 -21.94
C LYS A 118 7.12 -27.45 -21.41
N PRO A 119 6.23 -28.24 -20.77
CA PRO A 119 4.98 -27.70 -20.29
C PRO A 119 5.31 -26.55 -19.33
N MET A 120 4.78 -25.36 -19.61
CA MET A 120 4.74 -24.19 -18.73
C MET A 120 3.94 -24.52 -17.44
N SER A 121 4.34 -25.57 -16.74
CA SER A 121 3.65 -26.18 -15.60
C SER A 121 4.45 -26.05 -14.30
N GLN A 122 5.60 -25.38 -14.35
CA GLN A 122 6.21 -24.88 -13.13
C GLN A 122 5.76 -23.45 -12.98
N ASP A 123 4.84 -23.23 -12.04
CA ASP A 123 4.49 -21.90 -11.58
C ASP A 123 5.77 -21.13 -11.26
N PRO A 124 5.85 -19.83 -11.60
CA PRO A 124 7.00 -19.00 -11.29
C PRO A 124 7.41 -19.12 -9.81
N PRO A 125 8.70 -19.01 -9.48
CA PRO A 125 9.19 -19.23 -8.10
C PRO A 125 8.52 -18.30 -7.08
N GLU A 126 8.08 -17.12 -7.50
CA GLU A 126 7.30 -16.19 -6.68
C GLU A 126 5.90 -16.71 -6.35
N VAL A 127 5.25 -17.42 -7.28
CA VAL A 127 3.95 -18.07 -7.06
C VAL A 127 4.11 -19.25 -6.12
N GLN A 128 5.15 -20.06 -6.29
CA GLN A 128 5.45 -21.18 -5.38
C GLN A 128 5.69 -20.70 -3.95
N LYS A 129 6.47 -19.63 -3.79
CA LYS A 129 6.73 -19.01 -2.48
C LYS A 129 5.47 -18.41 -1.86
N ALA A 130 4.58 -17.83 -2.68
CA ALA A 130 3.32 -17.29 -2.22
C ALA A 130 2.35 -18.39 -1.78
N LEU A 131 2.25 -19.49 -2.53
CA LEU A 131 1.49 -20.68 -2.17
C LEU A 131 1.96 -21.27 -0.84
N GLN A 132 3.28 -21.39 -0.65
CA GLN A 132 3.86 -21.87 0.59
C GLN A 132 3.51 -20.96 1.79
N LEU A 133 3.63 -19.64 1.63
CA LEU A 133 3.27 -18.68 2.69
C LEU A 133 1.78 -18.72 3.06
N ALA A 134 0.92 -18.92 2.06
CA ALA A 134 -0.51 -19.03 2.26
C ALA A 134 -0.86 -20.34 3.00
N GLU A 135 -0.26 -21.47 2.61
CA GLU A 135 -0.44 -22.77 3.26
C GLU A 135 0.04 -22.73 4.73
N GLU A 136 1.21 -22.16 5.00
CA GLU A 136 1.75 -21.95 6.35
C GLU A 136 0.83 -21.10 7.24
N SER A 137 -0.01 -20.27 6.63
CA SER A 137 -0.93 -19.35 7.32
C SER A 137 -2.39 -19.82 7.31
N GLY A 138 -2.67 -21.03 6.81
CA GLY A 138 -4.03 -21.57 6.68
C GLY A 138 -4.93 -20.74 5.75
N LEU A 139 -4.35 -20.14 4.72
CA LEU A 139 -4.99 -19.31 3.72
C LEU A 139 -5.07 -20.05 2.38
N ASP A 140 -6.27 -20.19 1.83
CA ASP A 140 -6.47 -20.79 0.51
C ASP A 140 -6.54 -19.70 -0.58
N PHE A 141 -5.75 -19.85 -1.64
CA PHE A 141 -5.75 -18.90 -2.77
C PHE A 141 -7.10 -18.82 -3.51
N ASP A 142 -7.84 -19.92 -3.52
CA ASP A 142 -9.12 -20.03 -4.24
C ASP A 142 -10.33 -19.57 -3.40
N GLY A 143 -10.19 -19.57 -2.06
CA GLY A 143 -11.30 -19.35 -1.13
C GLY A 143 -11.18 -18.11 -0.25
N SER A 144 -9.98 -17.56 -0.09
CA SER A 144 -9.76 -16.47 0.88
C SER A 144 -9.93 -15.09 0.25
N PRO A 145 -10.86 -14.24 0.75
CA PRO A 145 -11.02 -12.87 0.25
C PRO A 145 -9.75 -12.02 0.42
N GLU A 146 -8.90 -12.36 1.40
CA GLU A 146 -7.63 -11.70 1.70
C GLU A 146 -6.58 -11.93 0.59
N LEU A 147 -6.60 -13.10 -0.07
CA LEU A 147 -5.68 -13.44 -1.16
C LEU A 147 -6.24 -13.18 -2.56
N ALA A 148 -7.53 -12.83 -2.68
CA ALA A 148 -8.17 -12.54 -3.96
C ALA A 148 -7.50 -11.39 -4.75
N HIS A 149 -6.82 -10.47 -4.06
CA HIS A 149 -6.01 -9.43 -4.71
C HIS A 149 -4.68 -9.98 -5.22
N ALA A 150 -3.97 -10.79 -4.42
CA ALA A 150 -2.73 -11.44 -4.81
C ALA A 150 -2.94 -12.39 -6.01
N TYR A 151 -4.01 -13.18 -6.01
CA TYR A 151 -4.38 -14.07 -7.11
C TYR A 151 -4.58 -13.31 -8.44
N ARG A 152 -5.27 -12.17 -8.40
CA ARG A 152 -5.46 -11.32 -9.60
C ARG A 152 -4.13 -10.78 -10.14
N LEU A 153 -3.19 -10.43 -9.26
CA LEU A 153 -1.87 -9.97 -9.66
C LEU A 153 -1.04 -11.10 -10.30
N PHE A 154 -1.11 -12.31 -9.75
CA PHE A 154 -0.49 -13.49 -10.35
C PHE A 154 -1.08 -13.83 -11.72
N ALA A 155 -2.40 -13.78 -11.87
CA ALA A 155 -3.08 -13.99 -13.15
C ALA A 155 -2.71 -12.93 -14.21
N GLN A 156 -2.30 -11.73 -13.79
CA GLN A 156 -1.80 -10.66 -14.68
C GLN A 156 -0.30 -10.79 -14.99
N GLY A 157 0.39 -11.81 -14.47
CA GLY A 157 1.83 -11.98 -14.64
C GLY A 157 2.68 -11.04 -13.78
N LYS A 158 2.08 -10.36 -12.80
CA LYS A 158 2.77 -9.44 -11.88
C LYS A 158 3.24 -10.16 -10.62
N TYR A 159 4.15 -11.12 -10.80
CA TYR A 159 4.51 -12.07 -9.76
C TYR A 159 5.15 -11.43 -8.51
N GLY A 160 5.96 -10.39 -8.68
CA GLY A 160 6.55 -9.65 -7.55
C GLY A 160 5.52 -8.90 -6.70
N GLU A 161 4.55 -8.22 -7.33
CA GLU A 161 3.47 -7.52 -6.64
C GLU A 161 2.52 -8.51 -5.96
N GLY A 162 2.24 -9.66 -6.60
CA GLY A 162 1.43 -10.73 -6.03
C GLY A 162 2.04 -11.32 -4.76
N LEU A 163 3.36 -11.55 -4.74
CA LEU A 163 4.05 -12.06 -3.56
C LEU A 163 3.99 -11.07 -2.39
N ILE A 164 4.17 -9.77 -2.66
CA ILE A 164 4.05 -8.72 -1.63
C ILE A 164 2.62 -8.69 -1.06
N ALA A 165 1.60 -8.74 -1.93
CA ALA A 165 0.21 -8.77 -1.49
C ALA A 165 -0.11 -10.00 -0.62
N THR A 166 0.48 -11.15 -0.94
CA THR A 166 0.37 -12.38 -0.15
C THR A 166 0.99 -12.21 1.23
N GLN A 167 2.20 -11.64 1.31
CA GLN A 167 2.88 -11.38 2.60
C GLN A 167 2.10 -10.41 3.50
N VAL A 168 1.48 -9.38 2.90
CA VAL A 168 0.63 -8.44 3.65
C VAL A 168 -0.61 -9.14 4.18
N ALA A 169 -1.31 -9.92 3.35
CA ALA A 169 -2.50 -10.66 3.76
C ALA A 169 -2.21 -11.67 4.89
N VAL A 170 -1.07 -12.36 4.81
CA VAL A 170 -0.57 -13.26 5.87
C VAL A 170 -0.25 -12.48 7.15
N GLY A 171 0.47 -11.35 7.04
CA GLY A 171 0.85 -10.52 8.18
C GLY A 171 -0.33 -9.84 8.90
N ASP A 172 -1.41 -9.55 8.19
CA ASP A 172 -2.63 -9.01 8.78
C ASP A 172 -3.43 -10.08 9.53
N LYS A 173 -3.38 -11.35 9.08
CA LYS A 173 -3.94 -12.50 9.80
C LYS A 173 -3.20 -12.81 11.10
N THR A 174 -1.87 -12.80 11.11
CA THR A 174 -1.12 -13.07 12.35
C THR A 174 -1.40 -12.01 13.43
N LYS A 175 -1.50 -10.74 13.05
CA LYS A 175 -1.89 -9.65 13.97
C LYS A 175 -3.33 -9.75 14.48
N THR A 176 -4.27 -10.21 13.65
CA THR A 176 -5.67 -10.38 14.08
C THR A 176 -5.87 -11.62 14.95
N VAL A 177 -5.01 -12.64 14.83
CA VAL A 177 -4.99 -13.80 15.73
C VAL A 177 -4.43 -13.41 17.10
N GLU A 178 -3.31 -12.68 17.15
CA GLU A 178 -2.73 -12.18 18.42
C GLU A 178 -3.71 -11.27 19.19
N GLN A 179 -4.41 -10.36 18.50
CA GLN A 179 -5.44 -9.51 19.13
C GLN A 179 -6.66 -10.30 19.64
N LYS A 180 -6.99 -11.43 19.01
CA LYS A 180 -8.07 -12.33 19.46
C LYS A 180 -7.66 -13.22 20.64
N GLU A 181 -6.37 -13.48 20.82
CA GLU A 181 -5.87 -14.22 21.98
C GLU A 181 -5.76 -13.31 23.21
N GLU A 182 -5.25 -12.07 23.07
CA GLU A 182 -5.21 -11.09 24.16
C GLU A 182 -6.61 -10.68 24.67
N SER A 183 -7.63 -10.73 23.80
CA SER A 183 -9.02 -10.42 24.19
C SER A 183 -9.76 -11.58 24.84
N LYS A 184 -9.22 -12.81 24.81
CA LYS A 184 -9.80 -13.97 25.52
C LYS A 184 -9.28 -14.12 26.96
N GLU A 185 -8.17 -13.46 27.31
CA GLU A 185 -7.56 -13.57 28.64
C GLU A 185 -8.07 -12.53 29.65
N LYS A 186 -8.85 -11.53 29.21
CA LYS A 186 -9.52 -10.59 30.13
C LYS A 186 -10.92 -11.09 30.47
N VAL A 187 -11.00 -11.88 31.53
CA VAL A 187 -12.26 -12.08 32.26
C VAL A 187 -12.55 -10.80 33.02
N TYR A 188 -13.42 -9.95 32.48
CA TYR A 188 -13.89 -8.75 33.16
C TYR A 188 -14.88 -9.18 34.27
N THR A 189 -14.75 -8.58 35.45
CA THR A 189 -15.76 -8.73 36.51
C THR A 189 -17.02 -7.92 36.14
N GLU A 190 -18.21 -8.32 36.61
CA GLU A 190 -19.51 -7.69 36.26
C GLU A 190 -19.50 -6.15 36.41
N GLU A 191 -18.76 -5.59 37.39
CA GLU A 191 -18.62 -4.13 37.57
C GLU A 191 -17.84 -3.44 36.44
N GLU A 192 -16.84 -4.09 35.86
CA GLU A 192 -16.03 -3.52 34.77
C GLU A 192 -16.79 -3.56 33.44
N GLU A 193 -17.64 -4.57 33.23
CA GLU A 193 -18.52 -4.65 32.07
C GLU A 193 -19.58 -3.54 32.10
N GLU A 194 -20.14 -3.23 33.28
CA GLU A 194 -21.08 -2.13 33.45
C GLU A 194 -20.44 -0.75 33.21
N GLU A 195 -19.19 -0.54 33.63
CA GLU A 195 -18.48 0.73 33.42
C GLU A 195 -18.07 0.91 31.94
N ILE A 196 -17.68 -0.18 31.26
CA ILE A 196 -17.43 -0.17 29.81
C ILE A 196 -18.74 0.11 29.06
N ALA A 197 -19.86 -0.51 29.46
CA ALA A 197 -21.18 -0.24 28.87
C ALA A 197 -21.60 1.22 29.07
N ARG A 198 -21.37 1.81 30.26
CA ARG A 198 -21.62 3.23 30.54
C ARG A 198 -20.77 4.16 29.68
N ARG A 199 -19.46 3.90 29.56
CA ARG A 199 -18.55 4.68 28.68
C ARG A 199 -18.89 4.56 27.20
N VAL A 200 -19.36 3.40 26.75
CA VAL A 200 -19.80 3.19 25.38
C VAL A 200 -21.12 3.91 25.12
N TRP A 201 -22.02 3.93 26.10
CA TRP A 201 -23.30 4.67 26.03
C TRP A 201 -23.10 6.19 26.03
N GLU A 202 -22.20 6.71 26.86
CA GLU A 202 -21.81 8.13 26.86
C GLU A 202 -21.15 8.54 25.53
N ARG A 203 -20.25 7.71 24.98
CA ARG A 203 -19.63 7.95 23.67
C ARG A 203 -20.61 7.86 22.50
N LYS A 204 -21.69 7.07 22.61
CA LYS A 204 -22.66 6.85 21.52
C LYS A 204 -23.91 7.72 21.57
N GLY A 205 -24.10 8.60 22.56
CA GLY A 205 -25.15 9.62 22.44
C GLY A 205 -25.82 10.05 23.73
N GLY A 206 -25.04 10.47 24.73
CA GLY A 206 -25.54 11.24 25.86
C GLY A 206 -25.79 12.72 25.56
N ASN A 207 -26.27 13.08 24.36
CA ASN A 207 -26.65 14.47 24.07
C ASN A 207 -27.93 14.54 23.21
N LYS A 208 -29.08 14.46 23.88
CA LYS A 208 -30.39 14.78 23.30
C LYS A 208 -30.64 16.28 23.40
N THR A 209 -30.17 17.06 22.43
CA THR A 209 -30.80 18.35 22.05
C THR A 209 -30.47 18.67 20.60
N SER A 210 -31.27 18.13 19.68
CA SER A 210 -31.91 18.89 18.59
C SER A 210 -32.54 17.91 17.60
N MET A 211 -33.77 18.23 17.24
CA MET A 211 -34.54 17.50 16.26
C MET A 211 -33.84 17.45 14.90
N SER A 212 -33.71 16.27 14.32
CA SER A 212 -34.03 16.07 12.91
C SER A 212 -34.33 14.59 12.66
N LYS A 213 -35.53 14.34 12.12
CA LYS A 213 -35.88 13.08 11.47
C LYS A 213 -34.97 12.91 10.25
N ALA A 214 -34.08 11.94 10.28
CA ALA A 214 -33.44 11.41 9.08
C ALA A 214 -33.32 9.89 9.22
N THR A 215 -34.37 9.20 8.80
CA THR A 215 -34.36 7.77 8.51
C THR A 215 -33.40 7.51 7.35
N GLY A 216 -32.15 7.16 7.68
CA GLY A 216 -31.12 6.76 6.71
C GLY A 216 -30.70 5.31 6.95
N GLY A 217 -31.64 4.37 6.96
CA GLY A 217 -31.32 2.95 6.90
C GLY A 217 -30.96 2.59 5.46
N SER A 218 -29.76 2.04 5.23
CA SER A 218 -29.39 1.51 3.91
C SER A 218 -30.36 0.40 3.53
N MET A 219 -31.15 0.62 2.47
CA MET A 219 -32.11 -0.35 1.96
C MET A 219 -31.35 -1.55 1.40
N THR A 220 -31.68 -2.77 1.85
CA THR A 220 -31.04 -3.97 1.32
C THR A 220 -31.48 -4.20 -0.13
N ARG A 221 -30.64 -4.89 -0.91
CA ARG A 221 -30.88 -5.12 -2.34
C ARG A 221 -32.24 -5.80 -2.61
N GLU A 222 -32.66 -6.70 -1.73
CA GLU A 222 -33.96 -7.36 -1.80
C GLU A 222 -35.15 -6.40 -1.58
N GLN A 223 -35.01 -5.46 -0.66
CA GLN A 223 -36.03 -4.41 -0.45
C GLN A 223 -36.10 -3.45 -1.65
N ALA A 224 -34.96 -3.16 -2.28
CA ALA A 224 -34.90 -2.35 -3.48
C ALA A 224 -35.59 -3.02 -4.68
N PHE A 225 -35.38 -4.33 -4.87
CA PHE A 225 -36.11 -5.11 -5.89
C PHE A 225 -37.62 -5.17 -5.62
N ALA A 226 -38.02 -5.38 -4.36
CA ALA A 226 -39.45 -5.41 -4.00
C ALA A 226 -40.14 -4.07 -4.30
N LYS A 227 -39.49 -2.94 -4.00
CA LYS A 227 -40.03 -1.61 -4.30
C LYS A 227 -40.03 -1.26 -5.79
N ALA A 228 -39.02 -1.70 -6.54
CA ALA A 228 -39.01 -1.56 -8.00
C ALA A 228 -40.16 -2.35 -8.64
N ALA A 229 -40.41 -3.58 -8.18
CA ALA A 229 -41.54 -4.40 -8.64
C ALA A 229 -42.91 -3.81 -8.29
N ALA A 230 -43.01 -3.10 -7.16
CA ALA A 230 -44.21 -2.36 -6.77
C ALA A 230 -44.40 -1.01 -7.50
N GLY A 231 -43.44 -0.61 -8.36
CA GLY A 231 -43.48 0.67 -9.08
C GLY A 231 -43.19 1.89 -8.21
N GLU A 232 -42.67 1.70 -7.01
CA GLU A 232 -42.40 2.76 -6.03
C GLU A 232 -41.05 3.46 -6.23
N LEU A 233 -40.22 2.95 -7.15
CA LEU A 233 -38.94 3.55 -7.51
C LEU A 233 -39.00 4.11 -8.92
N SER A 234 -38.58 5.35 -9.08
CA SER A 234 -38.41 5.98 -10.39
C SER A 234 -37.30 5.29 -11.20
N PHE A 235 -37.35 5.42 -12.53
CA PHE A 235 -36.37 4.80 -13.43
C PHE A 235 -34.91 5.20 -13.09
N ASP A 236 -34.69 6.47 -12.74
CA ASP A 236 -33.37 6.97 -12.35
C ASP A 236 -32.89 6.40 -11.01
N GLU A 237 -33.79 6.11 -10.08
CA GLU A 237 -33.46 5.46 -8.80
C GLU A 237 -33.14 3.98 -9.00
N GLN A 238 -33.89 3.27 -9.86
CA GLN A 238 -33.60 1.88 -10.19
C GLN A 238 -32.22 1.74 -10.85
N ARG A 239 -31.84 2.69 -11.72
CA ARG A 239 -30.52 2.75 -12.35
C ARG A 239 -29.40 3.02 -11.34
N LYS A 240 -29.59 3.97 -10.41
CA LYS A 240 -28.61 4.26 -9.35
C LYS A 240 -28.38 3.06 -8.42
N LEU A 241 -29.42 2.25 -8.22
CA LEU A 241 -29.37 1.03 -7.41
C LEU A 241 -28.91 -0.21 -8.19
N GLY A 242 -28.64 -0.09 -9.50
CA GLY A 242 -28.18 -1.20 -10.34
C GLY A 242 -29.20 -2.34 -10.49
N LEU A 243 -30.49 -1.99 -10.42
CA LEU A 243 -31.60 -2.95 -10.61
C LEU A 243 -31.96 -3.12 -12.09
N ILE A 244 -31.63 -2.13 -12.93
CA ILE A 244 -31.82 -2.09 -14.39
C ILE A 244 -30.61 -1.49 -15.09
#